data_AF-A0A913XLF7-F1
#
_entry.id   AF-A0A913XLF7-F1
#
_cell.length_a   1.000
_cell.length_b   1.000
_cell.length_c   1.000
_cell.angle_alpha   90.00
_cell.angle_beta   90.00
_cell.angle_gamma   90.00
#
_symmetry.space_group_name_H-M   'P 1'
#
loop_
_entity.id
_entity.type
_entity.pdbx_description
1 polymer ?
#
loop_
_entity_poly.entity_id
_entity_poly.type
_entity_poly.pdbx_seq_one_letter_code
_entity_poly.pdbx_strand_id
1 'polypeptide(L)'
;MEMIKALLVCCLALMMTVMRSSAQTPVSFLPVLFVSPRPDRPSPDSAILYGATVCDGKLYNNKTLLARVNLPHGWNPALGLIAKLEVCSSSDCSKVYCSNYASGKFTGRHYCNFTYTADMEDVFLRVTAGPSPNLDWTVAVEFVDKKTWVPPKRLVMPGRIYDYPEPRAKNIGNGNIVNLMQLVKTASEQTVKTMEYREFYFRFCPDRGTGNRYDITIAVTGIDSQSAMATYVCLPNELPCTVISSTHYDPRGTGINTITLTTGSSLLTEIHVLVVGWGDGEQTNTFTLGATVTKLGP
;
A
#
# COMPACT_ATOMS: atom_id res chain seq x y z
N MET A 1 -9.89 42.00 -53.42
CA MET A 1 -10.72 41.44 -52.32
C MET A 1 -10.40 39.97 -52.03
N GLU A 2 -9.16 39.52 -52.29
CA GLU A 2 -8.74 38.13 -52.01
C GLU A 2 -7.68 38.03 -50.90
N MET A 3 -6.85 39.06 -50.70
CA MET A 3 -5.87 39.10 -49.59
C MET A 3 -6.50 39.06 -48.20
N ILE A 4 -7.72 39.59 -48.03
CA ILE A 4 -8.40 39.61 -46.72
C ILE A 4 -8.90 38.22 -46.30
N LYS A 5 -9.23 37.35 -47.28
CA LYS A 5 -9.65 35.96 -46.99
C LYS A 5 -8.47 35.07 -46.56
N ALA A 6 -7.29 35.28 -47.15
CA ALA A 6 -6.09 34.52 -46.80
C ALA A 6 -5.59 34.83 -45.37
N LEU A 7 -5.68 36.09 -44.93
CA LEU A 7 -5.28 36.49 -43.57
C LEU A 7 -6.22 35.93 -42.50
N LEU A 8 -7.54 35.87 -42.78
CA LEU A 8 -8.52 35.33 -41.84
C LEU A 8 -8.39 33.80 -41.65
N VAL A 9 -8.10 33.07 -42.74
CA VAL A 9 -7.89 31.61 -42.68
C VAL A 9 -6.59 31.26 -41.96
N CYS A 10 -5.53 32.07 -42.11
CA CYS A 10 -4.28 31.88 -41.37
C CYS A 10 -4.46 32.17 -39.86
N CYS A 11 -5.24 33.19 -39.47
CA CYS A 11 -5.54 33.45 -38.06
C CYS A 11 -6.43 32.38 -37.42
N LEU A 12 -7.38 31.78 -38.16
CA LEU A 12 -8.16 30.64 -37.65
C LEU A 12 -7.32 29.35 -37.53
N ALA A 13 -6.40 29.09 -38.45
CA ALA A 13 -5.49 27.94 -38.36
C ALA A 13 -4.43 28.10 -37.25
N LEU A 14 -3.99 29.34 -36.98
CA LEU A 14 -3.09 29.65 -35.87
C LEU A 14 -3.81 29.64 -34.50
N MET A 15 -5.11 29.92 -34.45
CA MET A 15 -5.90 29.74 -33.22
C MET A 15 -6.26 28.28 -32.92
N MET A 16 -6.35 27.41 -33.93
CA MET A 16 -6.54 25.96 -33.69
C MET A 16 -5.27 25.22 -33.25
N THR A 17 -4.09 25.85 -33.34
CA THR A 17 -2.81 25.23 -32.95
C THR A 17 -2.34 25.60 -31.54
N VAL A 18 -3.04 26.47 -30.81
CA VAL A 18 -2.62 26.95 -29.48
C VAL A 18 -3.52 26.44 -28.32
N MET A 19 -4.45 25.52 -28.58
CA MET A 19 -5.25 24.88 -27.51
C MET A 19 -5.26 23.35 -27.59
N ARG A 20 -4.09 22.73 -27.72
CA ARG A 20 -3.82 21.53 -26.92
C ARG A 20 -3.03 21.99 -25.70
N SER A 21 -3.73 22.61 -24.75
CA SER A 21 -3.28 22.53 -23.37
C SER A 21 -3.08 21.03 -23.12
N SER A 22 -1.85 20.59 -22.90
CA SER A 22 -1.60 19.26 -22.38
C SER A 22 -2.48 19.15 -21.14
N ALA A 23 -3.58 18.41 -21.24
CA ALA A 23 -4.37 18.05 -20.08
C ALA A 23 -3.40 17.24 -19.23
N GLN A 24 -2.78 17.91 -18.26
CA GLN A 24 -1.85 17.29 -17.33
C GLN A 24 -2.65 16.18 -16.69
N THR A 25 -2.27 14.93 -16.96
CA THR A 25 -3.04 13.79 -16.50
C THR A 25 -3.08 13.81 -14.98
N PRO A 26 -4.23 13.49 -14.37
CA PRO A 26 -4.37 13.57 -12.93
C PRO A 26 -3.45 12.55 -12.27
N VAL A 27 -2.45 13.04 -11.55
CA VAL A 27 -1.55 12.22 -10.73
C VAL A 27 -2.32 11.70 -9.52
N SER A 28 -2.40 10.38 -9.37
CA SER A 28 -3.08 9.75 -8.23
C SER A 28 -2.05 9.18 -7.24
N PHE A 29 -2.11 9.61 -5.98
CA PHE A 29 -1.36 8.96 -4.90
C PHE A 29 -1.95 7.58 -4.59
N LEU A 30 -1.09 6.58 -4.44
CA LEU A 30 -1.49 5.23 -4.03
C LEU A 30 -1.10 4.96 -2.57
N PRO A 31 -2.04 4.49 -1.73
CA PRO A 31 -1.76 4.24 -0.33
C PRO A 31 -0.79 3.06 -0.14
N VAL A 32 0.06 3.20 0.88
CA VAL A 32 0.99 2.15 1.31
C VAL A 32 0.27 1.24 2.31
N LEU A 33 0.30 -0.06 2.01
CA LEU A 33 -0.05 -1.16 2.89
C LEU A 33 1.25 -1.72 3.49
N PHE A 34 1.29 -1.95 4.78
CA PHE A 34 2.43 -2.56 5.46
C PHE A 34 2.07 -3.98 5.87
N VAL A 35 2.91 -4.96 5.58
CA VAL A 35 2.66 -6.38 5.90
C VAL A 35 3.88 -7.07 6.48
N SER A 36 3.66 -8.12 7.28
CA SER A 36 4.74 -8.99 7.72
C SER A 36 5.42 -9.63 6.51
N PRO A 37 6.76 -9.61 6.40
CA PRO A 37 7.48 -10.14 5.23
C PRO A 37 7.35 -11.67 5.09
N ARG A 38 7.02 -12.36 6.17
CA ARG A 38 6.77 -13.79 6.25
C ARG A 38 5.80 -14.08 7.40
N PRO A 39 5.16 -15.26 7.44
CA PRO A 39 4.44 -15.71 8.63
C PRO A 39 5.40 -15.84 9.82
N ASP A 40 4.96 -15.38 10.99
CA ASP A 40 5.68 -15.55 12.25
C ASP A 40 5.11 -16.71 13.07
N ARG A 41 5.99 -17.34 13.83
CA ARG A 41 5.73 -18.50 14.70
C ARG A 41 6.14 -18.19 16.14
N PRO A 42 5.37 -17.38 16.86
CA PRO A 42 5.66 -17.04 18.26
C PRO A 42 5.62 -18.29 19.16
N SER A 43 6.37 -18.25 20.26
CA SER A 43 6.16 -19.20 21.36
C SER A 43 4.83 -18.90 22.08
N PRO A 44 4.23 -19.90 22.76
CA PRO A 44 3.07 -19.66 23.62
C PRO A 44 3.28 -18.50 24.58
N ASP A 45 2.25 -17.67 24.76
CA ASP A 45 2.25 -16.53 25.69
C ASP A 45 3.44 -15.56 25.48
N SER A 46 3.93 -15.43 24.24
CA SER A 46 4.96 -14.46 23.87
C SER A 46 4.36 -13.31 23.07
N ALA A 47 5.08 -12.19 23.00
CA ALA A 47 4.71 -11.04 22.18
C ALA A 47 5.78 -10.75 21.14
N ILE A 48 5.34 -10.36 19.94
CA ILE A 48 6.20 -9.82 18.88
C ILE A 48 5.82 -8.37 18.65
N LEU A 49 6.84 -7.51 18.50
CA LEU A 49 6.69 -6.11 18.16
C LEU A 49 6.94 -5.90 16.67
N TYR A 50 6.05 -5.17 16.03
CA TYR A 50 6.13 -4.79 14.62
C TYR A 50 6.20 -3.28 14.49
N GLY A 51 6.90 -2.80 13.45
CA GLY A 51 6.96 -1.39 13.09
C GLY A 51 6.57 -1.17 11.64
N ALA A 52 5.68 -0.22 11.38
CA ALA A 52 5.41 0.34 10.06
C ALA A 52 5.95 1.77 10.02
N THR A 53 6.96 2.00 9.18
CA THR A 53 7.61 3.31 9.04
C THR A 53 6.79 4.24 8.18
N VAL A 54 6.41 5.40 8.71
CA VAL A 54 5.57 6.40 8.04
C VAL A 54 6.38 7.67 7.77
N CYS A 55 6.71 7.93 6.51
CA CYS A 55 7.55 9.07 6.11
C CYS A 55 6.89 10.44 6.31
N ASP A 56 5.59 10.49 6.06
CA ASP A 56 4.83 11.72 6.02
C ASP A 56 3.39 11.45 6.46
N GLY A 57 3.14 11.70 7.74
CA GLY A 57 1.82 11.54 8.34
C GLY A 57 0.73 12.37 7.64
N LYS A 58 1.08 13.44 6.91
CA LYS A 58 0.10 14.28 6.19
C LYS A 58 -0.60 13.52 5.07
N LEU A 59 0.08 12.57 4.42
CA LEU A 59 -0.50 11.73 3.36
C LEU A 59 -1.62 10.82 3.87
N TYR A 60 -1.59 10.51 5.18
CA TYR A 60 -2.52 9.61 5.84
C TYR A 60 -3.45 10.32 6.83
N ASN A 61 -3.37 11.64 6.91
CA ASN A 61 -4.17 12.42 7.85
C ASN A 61 -5.67 12.17 7.63
N ASN A 62 -6.40 11.94 8.72
CA ASN A 62 -7.83 11.65 8.72
C ASN A 62 -8.23 10.36 7.96
N LYS A 63 -7.26 9.51 7.58
CA LYS A 63 -7.54 8.14 7.13
C LYS A 63 -7.79 7.25 8.35
N THR A 64 -8.55 6.19 8.14
CA THR A 64 -8.69 5.13 9.12
C THR A 64 -7.46 4.23 9.01
N LEU A 65 -6.66 4.16 10.07
CA LEU A 65 -5.63 3.14 10.19
C LEU A 65 -6.30 1.85 10.62
N LEU A 66 -6.04 0.78 9.88
CA LEU A 66 -6.57 -0.54 10.13
C LEU A 66 -5.41 -1.53 10.32
N ALA A 67 -5.23 -1.98 11.56
CA ALA A 67 -4.29 -3.02 11.90
C ALA A 67 -5.01 -4.36 12.00
N ARG A 68 -4.44 -5.41 11.40
CA ARG A 68 -5.03 -6.76 11.38
C ARG A 68 -3.98 -7.81 11.72
N VAL A 69 -4.41 -8.87 12.40
CA VAL A 69 -3.64 -10.09 12.59
C VAL A 69 -4.43 -11.26 12.00
N ASN A 70 -3.84 -11.98 11.05
CA ASN A 70 -4.47 -13.10 10.38
C ASN A 70 -3.86 -14.41 10.88
N LEU A 71 -4.71 -15.32 11.37
CA LEU A 71 -4.32 -16.68 11.74
C LEU A 71 -4.78 -17.61 10.61
N PRO A 72 -3.89 -18.29 9.88
CA PRO A 72 -4.25 -19.11 8.72
C PRO A 72 -5.11 -20.32 9.09
N HIS A 73 -4.96 -20.83 10.31
CA HIS A 73 -5.75 -21.95 10.85
C HIS A 73 -7.05 -21.49 11.54
N GLY A 74 -7.39 -20.20 11.41
CA GLY A 74 -8.54 -19.60 12.06
C GLY A 74 -8.32 -19.34 13.55
N TRP A 75 -9.34 -18.74 14.17
CA TRP A 75 -9.35 -18.42 15.59
C TRP A 75 -10.10 -19.52 16.34
N ASN A 76 -9.44 -20.17 17.30
CA ASN A 76 -10.05 -21.23 18.10
C ASN A 76 -9.57 -21.15 19.56
N PRO A 77 -10.39 -20.62 20.47
CA PRO A 77 -9.99 -20.44 21.86
C PRO A 77 -9.82 -21.76 22.60
N ALA A 78 -10.57 -22.80 22.25
CA ALA A 78 -10.45 -24.12 22.88
C ALA A 78 -9.07 -24.76 22.62
N LEU A 79 -8.42 -24.39 21.51
CA LEU A 79 -7.06 -24.83 21.16
C LEU A 79 -5.98 -23.77 21.49
N GLY A 80 -6.37 -22.66 22.12
CA GLY A 80 -5.49 -21.53 22.38
C GLY A 80 -5.04 -20.76 21.13
N LEU A 81 -5.66 -21.00 19.96
CA LEU A 81 -5.36 -20.35 18.68
C LEU A 81 -6.00 -18.97 18.63
N ILE A 82 -5.44 -18.04 19.41
CA ILE A 82 -5.92 -16.67 19.58
C ILE A 82 -4.73 -15.72 19.65
N ALA A 83 -4.93 -14.47 19.23
CA ALA A 83 -3.91 -13.43 19.32
C ALA A 83 -4.50 -12.10 19.83
N LYS A 84 -3.77 -11.40 20.67
CA LYS A 84 -4.09 -10.02 21.05
C LYS A 84 -3.30 -9.09 20.16
N LEU A 85 -3.99 -8.18 19.49
CA LEU A 85 -3.42 -7.10 18.69
C LEU A 85 -3.60 -5.79 19.44
N GLU A 86 -2.52 -5.04 19.59
CA GLU A 86 -2.50 -3.68 20.13
C GLU A 86 -1.73 -2.79 19.16
N VAL A 87 -2.30 -1.63 18.81
CA VAL A 87 -1.57 -0.57 18.10
C VAL A 87 -1.13 0.47 19.10
N CYS A 88 0.15 0.79 19.06
CA CYS A 88 0.88 1.49 20.11
C CYS A 88 1.47 2.81 19.60
N SER A 89 1.67 3.78 20.48
CA SER A 89 2.35 5.06 20.19
C SER A 89 3.85 4.93 19.95
N SER A 90 4.45 3.87 20.47
CA SER A 90 5.90 3.70 20.55
C SER A 90 6.24 2.22 20.72
N SER A 91 7.51 1.87 20.53
CA SER A 91 8.00 0.49 20.63
C SER A 91 7.83 -0.14 22.02
N ASP A 92 7.82 0.65 23.08
CA ASP A 92 7.53 0.20 24.47
C ASP A 92 6.03 -0.02 24.73
N CYS A 93 5.18 0.39 23.79
CA CYS A 93 3.73 0.39 23.89
C CYS A 93 3.18 1.07 25.16
N SER A 94 3.76 2.23 25.51
CA SER A 94 3.32 3.07 26.65
C SER A 94 1.87 3.54 26.54
N LYS A 95 1.39 3.80 25.31
CA LYS A 95 -0.01 4.14 25.02
C LYS A 95 -0.55 3.26 23.89
N VAL A 96 -1.73 2.68 24.12
CA VAL A 96 -2.47 1.88 23.13
C VAL A 96 -3.54 2.75 22.45
N TYR A 97 -3.47 2.90 21.13
CA TYR A 97 -4.49 3.60 20.33
C TYR A 97 -5.71 2.73 20.06
N CYS A 98 -5.50 1.45 19.74
CA CYS A 98 -6.58 0.49 19.57
C CYS A 98 -6.13 -0.92 19.95
N SER A 99 -7.10 -1.77 20.29
CA SER A 99 -6.88 -3.20 20.48
C SER A 99 -8.08 -4.00 20.01
N ASN A 100 -7.85 -5.22 19.55
CA ASN A 100 -8.91 -6.20 19.34
C ASN A 100 -9.38 -6.86 20.65
N TYR A 101 -8.73 -6.58 21.79
CA TYR A 101 -9.16 -6.87 23.16
C TYR A 101 -9.45 -5.57 23.93
N ALA A 102 -10.51 -4.87 23.56
CA ALA A 102 -10.89 -3.61 24.22
C ALA A 102 -11.29 -3.88 25.68
N SER A 103 -10.61 -3.22 26.63
CA SER A 103 -10.83 -3.41 28.07
C SER A 103 -10.74 -4.88 28.52
N GLY A 104 -9.78 -5.62 27.97
CA GLY A 104 -9.53 -7.03 28.29
C GLY A 104 -10.55 -8.02 27.71
N LYS A 105 -11.50 -7.55 26.88
CA LYS A 105 -12.50 -8.40 26.23
C LYS A 105 -12.30 -8.44 24.73
N PHE A 106 -12.34 -9.64 24.16
CA PHE A 106 -12.24 -9.78 22.71
C PHE A 106 -13.39 -9.03 22.02
N THR A 107 -13.09 -8.32 20.94
CA THR A 107 -14.09 -7.52 20.21
C THR A 107 -14.88 -8.35 19.18
N GLY A 108 -14.56 -9.64 19.04
CA GLY A 108 -15.08 -10.51 17.97
C GLY A 108 -14.45 -10.25 16.61
N ARG A 109 -13.35 -9.49 16.56
CA ARG A 109 -12.66 -9.02 15.35
C ARG A 109 -11.17 -9.35 15.42
N HIS A 110 -10.58 -9.70 14.28
CA HIS A 110 -9.14 -9.92 14.12
C HIS A 110 -8.36 -8.63 13.80
N TYR A 111 -9.00 -7.49 13.98
CA TYR A 111 -8.45 -6.19 13.65
C TYR A 111 -8.86 -5.17 14.70
N CYS A 112 -8.12 -4.08 14.76
CA CYS A 112 -8.57 -2.84 15.39
C CYS A 112 -8.29 -1.67 14.45
N ASN A 113 -8.99 -0.57 14.68
CA ASN A 113 -8.81 0.63 13.89
C ASN A 113 -9.00 1.88 14.73
N PHE A 114 -8.46 2.98 14.23
CA PHE A 114 -8.66 4.32 14.74
C PHE A 114 -8.37 5.33 13.62
N THR A 115 -8.69 6.60 13.84
CA THR A 115 -8.37 7.67 12.89
C THR A 115 -6.92 8.11 13.10
N TYR A 116 -6.11 8.02 12.05
CA TYR A 116 -4.73 8.49 12.06
C TYR A 116 -4.67 10.01 11.88
N THR A 117 -3.75 10.65 12.60
CA THR A 117 -3.55 12.11 12.55
C THR A 117 -2.14 12.43 12.07
N ALA A 118 -1.97 13.57 11.39
CA ALA A 118 -0.72 13.94 10.73
C ALA A 118 0.50 14.09 11.66
N ASP A 119 0.28 14.27 12.96
CA ASP A 119 1.29 14.39 14.01
C ASP A 119 1.76 13.04 14.55
N MET A 120 1.11 11.94 14.18
CA MET A 120 1.56 10.61 14.51
C MET A 120 2.81 10.26 13.69
N GLU A 121 3.73 9.54 14.32
CA GLU A 121 4.94 9.02 13.69
C GLU A 121 4.70 7.59 13.17
N ASP A 122 5.75 6.76 13.23
CA ASP A 122 5.73 5.34 12.95
C ASP A 122 4.65 4.62 13.77
N VAL A 123 4.07 3.59 13.16
CA VAL A 123 3.01 2.80 13.78
C VAL A 123 3.62 1.53 14.33
N PHE A 124 3.50 1.35 15.64
CA PHE A 124 3.97 0.14 16.32
C PHE A 124 2.80 -0.79 16.63
N LEU A 125 3.01 -2.09 16.47
CA LEU A 125 2.04 -3.10 16.83
C LEU A 125 2.66 -4.10 17.79
N ARG A 126 1.92 -4.42 18.85
CA ARG A 126 2.24 -5.55 19.71
C ARG A 126 1.23 -6.65 19.45
N VAL A 127 1.72 -7.81 19.04
CA VAL A 127 0.88 -9.02 18.88
C VAL A 127 1.30 -10.04 19.92
N THR A 128 0.38 -10.39 20.81
CA THR A 128 0.59 -11.38 21.88
C THR A 128 -0.11 -12.69 21.52
N ALA A 129 0.64 -13.78 21.51
CA ALA A 129 0.14 -15.12 21.27
C ALA A 129 -0.64 -15.65 22.48
N GLY A 130 -1.70 -16.41 22.19
CA GLY A 130 -2.34 -17.28 23.17
C GLY A 130 -1.43 -18.46 23.57
N PRO A 131 -1.99 -19.43 24.32
CA PRO A 131 -1.22 -20.52 24.90
C PRO A 131 -0.90 -21.66 23.92
N SER A 132 -1.36 -21.60 22.68
CA SER A 132 -1.13 -22.69 21.71
C SER A 132 0.33 -22.75 21.25
N PRO A 133 0.94 -23.95 21.17
CA PRO A 133 2.29 -24.12 20.62
C PRO A 133 2.34 -24.03 19.10
N ASN A 134 1.20 -24.16 18.41
CA ASN A 134 1.12 -24.20 16.95
C ASN A 134 0.37 -22.98 16.43
N LEU A 135 0.91 -21.80 16.72
CA LEU A 135 0.32 -20.54 16.32
C LEU A 135 1.19 -19.86 15.27
N ASP A 136 0.61 -19.66 14.09
CA ASP A 136 1.18 -18.92 12.98
C ASP A 136 0.34 -17.66 12.74
N TRP A 137 0.96 -16.53 12.43
CA TRP A 137 0.21 -15.36 11.98
C TRP A 137 0.93 -14.53 10.92
N THR A 138 0.15 -13.67 10.27
CA THR A 138 0.65 -12.50 9.54
C THR A 138 0.01 -11.24 10.09
N VAL A 139 0.69 -10.11 9.94
CA VAL A 139 0.22 -8.80 10.40
C VAL A 139 0.15 -7.85 9.23
N ALA A 140 -0.86 -6.97 9.21
CA ALA A 140 -0.99 -5.92 8.22
C ALA A 140 -1.46 -4.60 8.83
N VAL A 141 -0.96 -3.48 8.31
CA VAL A 141 -1.44 -2.12 8.57
C VAL A 141 -1.81 -1.46 7.26
N GLU A 142 -3.05 -0.99 7.18
CA GLU A 142 -3.61 -0.36 5.99
C GLU A 142 -4.18 1.01 6.35
N PHE A 143 -3.95 2.01 5.49
CA PHE A 143 -4.57 3.32 5.59
C PHE A 143 -5.70 3.42 4.57
N VAL A 144 -6.94 3.47 5.05
CA VAL A 144 -8.13 3.46 4.19
C VAL A 144 -8.95 4.72 4.37
N ASP A 145 -9.61 5.16 3.30
CA ASP A 145 -10.53 6.29 3.38
C ASP A 145 -11.77 5.92 4.20
N LYS A 146 -12.13 6.79 5.14
CA LYS A 146 -13.25 6.56 6.06
C LYS A 146 -14.58 6.31 5.35
N LYS A 147 -14.76 6.89 4.16
CA LYS A 147 -15.98 6.78 3.35
C LYS A 147 -16.09 5.44 2.62
N THR A 148 -14.98 4.82 2.25
CA THR A 148 -14.94 3.59 1.43
C THR A 148 -14.67 2.35 2.27
N TRP A 149 -14.25 2.51 3.52
CA TRP A 149 -13.96 1.39 4.40
C TRP A 149 -15.23 0.64 4.83
N VAL A 150 -15.31 -0.63 4.43
CA VAL A 150 -16.32 -1.57 4.90
C VAL A 150 -15.68 -2.53 5.91
N PRO A 151 -16.18 -2.61 7.16
CA PRO A 151 -15.63 -3.51 8.16
C PRO A 151 -15.75 -4.97 7.71
N PRO A 152 -14.67 -5.78 7.80
CA PRO A 152 -14.75 -7.21 7.58
C PRO A 152 -15.80 -7.86 8.48
N LYS A 153 -16.40 -8.96 8.00
CA LYS A 153 -17.34 -9.78 8.79
C LYS A 153 -16.69 -10.18 10.12
N ARG A 154 -17.48 -10.19 11.19
CA ARG A 154 -17.03 -10.67 12.51
C ARG A 154 -16.68 -12.15 12.40
N LEU A 155 -15.60 -12.55 13.07
CA LEU A 155 -15.20 -13.96 13.12
C LEU A 155 -16.09 -14.78 14.04
N VAL A 156 -16.63 -14.13 15.07
CA VAL A 156 -17.32 -14.79 16.17
C VAL A 156 -18.70 -14.17 16.32
N MET A 157 -19.72 -15.02 16.48
CA MET A 157 -21.05 -14.56 16.86
C MET A 157 -20.99 -13.89 18.25
N PRO A 158 -21.76 -12.81 18.50
CA PRO A 158 -21.69 -12.06 19.76
C PRO A 158 -21.76 -12.91 21.04
N GLY A 159 -22.48 -14.05 21.03
CA GLY A 159 -22.61 -14.94 22.19
C GLY A 159 -21.37 -15.76 22.56
N ARG A 160 -20.37 -15.87 21.68
CA ARG A 160 -19.14 -16.66 21.92
C ARG A 160 -17.91 -15.80 22.21
N ILE A 161 -18.09 -14.51 22.43
CA ILE A 161 -16.97 -13.58 22.69
C ILE A 161 -16.25 -13.90 24.00
N TYR A 162 -16.98 -14.36 25.01
CA TYR A 162 -16.42 -14.72 26.33
C TYR A 162 -15.53 -15.96 26.30
N ASP A 163 -15.60 -16.76 25.24
CA ASP A 163 -14.77 -17.95 25.07
C ASP A 163 -13.29 -17.58 24.79
N TYR A 164 -12.99 -16.31 24.50
CA TYR A 164 -11.67 -15.84 24.09
C TYR A 164 -10.98 -15.15 25.27
N PRO A 165 -10.22 -15.88 26.12
CA PRO A 165 -9.46 -15.27 27.21
C PRO A 165 -8.41 -14.32 26.63
N GLU A 166 -8.15 -13.21 27.31
CA GLU A 166 -7.14 -12.26 26.87
C GLU A 166 -5.73 -12.90 26.89
N PRO A 167 -5.03 -12.98 25.73
CA PRO A 167 -3.64 -13.38 25.69
C PRO A 167 -2.75 -12.42 26.49
N ARG A 168 -1.85 -12.97 27.31
CA ARG A 168 -0.92 -12.20 28.15
C ARG A 168 0.50 -12.69 27.93
N ALA A 169 1.39 -11.77 27.59
CA ALA A 169 2.79 -12.11 27.38
C ALA A 169 3.45 -12.39 28.74
N LYS A 170 4.11 -13.54 28.89
CA LYS A 170 4.93 -13.86 30.09
C LYS A 170 6.19 -13.01 30.15
N ASN A 171 6.74 -12.69 28.98
CA ASN A 171 7.87 -11.78 28.81
C ASN A 171 7.50 -10.72 27.76
N ILE A 172 7.40 -9.46 28.17
CA ILE A 172 7.48 -8.33 27.24
C ILE A 172 8.99 -8.10 27.03
N GLY A 173 9.62 -8.95 26.22
CA GLY A 173 11.02 -8.75 25.90
C GLY A 173 11.19 -7.39 25.22
N ASN A 174 12.30 -6.70 25.50
CA ASN A 174 12.86 -5.66 24.63
C ASN A 174 13.31 -6.28 23.30
N GLY A 175 12.39 -6.98 22.64
CA GLY A 175 12.65 -7.78 21.45
C GLY A 175 12.91 -6.90 20.25
N ASN A 176 13.68 -7.45 19.30
CA ASN A 176 13.89 -6.82 18.01
C ASN A 176 12.53 -6.53 17.35
N ILE A 177 12.36 -5.28 16.89
CA ILE A 177 11.18 -4.86 16.13
C ILE A 177 11.24 -5.50 14.75
N VAL A 178 10.19 -6.21 14.37
CA VAL A 178 10.02 -6.73 13.01
C VAL A 178 9.46 -5.61 12.14
N ASN A 179 10.30 -5.06 11.27
CA ASN A 179 9.86 -4.03 10.33
C ASN A 179 8.93 -4.65 9.27
N LEU A 180 7.75 -4.08 9.12
CA LEU A 180 6.78 -4.48 8.11
C LEU A 180 7.26 -4.04 6.71
N MET A 181 7.08 -4.92 5.73
CA MET A 181 7.34 -4.66 4.33
C MET A 181 6.26 -3.74 3.75
N GLN A 182 6.65 -2.85 2.84
CA GLN A 182 5.73 -1.96 2.15
C GLN A 182 5.24 -2.55 0.83
N LEU A 183 3.93 -2.46 0.65
CA LEU A 183 3.20 -2.79 -0.55
C LEU A 183 2.38 -1.57 -0.94
N VAL A 184 2.61 -1.00 -2.11
CA VAL A 184 1.74 0.02 -2.69
C VAL A 184 0.78 -0.68 -3.61
N LYS A 185 -0.52 -0.38 -3.56
CA LYS A 185 -1.49 -0.95 -4.49
C LYS A 185 -2.64 -0.02 -4.77
N THR A 186 -3.26 -0.18 -5.93
CA THR A 186 -4.55 0.43 -6.22
C THR A 186 -5.62 -0.22 -5.34
N ALA A 187 -6.42 0.61 -4.67
CA ALA A 187 -7.53 0.13 -3.85
C ALA A 187 -8.69 -0.42 -4.69
N SER A 188 -8.76 -0.01 -5.96
CA SER A 188 -9.76 -0.43 -6.94
C SER A 188 -9.09 -0.66 -8.30
N GLU A 189 -9.87 -1.24 -9.21
CA GLU A 189 -9.55 -1.27 -10.64
C GLU A 189 -9.33 0.16 -11.15
N GLN A 190 -8.36 0.29 -12.05
CA GLN A 190 -8.02 1.52 -12.76
C GLN A 190 -8.28 1.32 -14.25
N THR A 191 -8.55 2.41 -14.95
CA THR A 191 -8.80 2.40 -16.39
C THR A 191 -7.94 3.42 -17.12
N VAL A 192 -7.56 3.08 -18.35
CA VAL A 192 -6.90 3.97 -19.31
C VAL A 192 -7.30 3.58 -20.74
N LYS A 193 -7.64 4.56 -21.58
CA LYS A 193 -7.92 4.27 -23.00
C LYS A 193 -6.64 3.89 -23.74
N THR A 194 -6.79 3.11 -24.80
CA THR A 194 -5.67 2.80 -25.70
C THR A 194 -5.00 4.08 -26.21
N MET A 195 -3.66 4.09 -26.20
CA MET A 195 -2.77 5.22 -26.52
C MET A 195 -2.89 6.45 -25.59
N GLU A 196 -3.81 6.45 -24.64
CA GLU A 196 -3.81 7.39 -23.52
C GLU A 196 -2.94 6.85 -22.37
N TYR A 197 -2.65 7.72 -21.41
CA TYR A 197 -1.84 7.36 -20.26
C TYR A 197 -2.47 7.87 -18.96
N ARG A 198 -2.09 7.22 -17.86
CA ARG A 198 -2.41 7.67 -16.51
C ARG A 198 -1.16 7.62 -15.64
N GLU A 199 -0.97 8.68 -14.87
CA GLU A 199 0.18 8.83 -14.00
C GLU A 199 -0.21 8.55 -12.53
N PHE A 200 0.64 7.79 -11.86
CA PHE A 200 0.48 7.42 -10.46
C PHE A 200 1.72 7.83 -9.68
N TYR A 201 1.50 8.32 -8.47
CA TYR A 201 2.56 8.75 -7.58
C TYR A 201 2.70 7.78 -6.41
N PHE A 202 3.91 7.28 -6.22
CA PHE A 202 4.26 6.30 -5.21
C PHE A 202 5.24 6.95 -4.25
N ARG A 203 4.98 6.79 -2.96
CA ARG A 203 5.90 7.18 -1.90
C ARG A 203 6.21 5.98 -1.01
N PHE A 204 7.50 5.72 -0.83
CA PHE A 204 8.03 4.62 -0.04
C PHE A 204 8.84 5.16 1.14
N CYS A 205 8.89 4.36 2.20
CA CYS A 205 9.50 4.72 3.47
C CYS A 205 10.65 3.78 3.84
N PRO A 206 11.87 4.06 3.39
CA PRO A 206 13.05 3.33 3.84
C PRO A 206 13.05 3.19 5.35
N ASP A 207 13.20 1.96 5.84
CA ASP A 207 13.32 1.66 7.26
C ASP A 207 14.76 1.27 7.60
N ARG A 208 15.05 1.06 8.89
CA ARG A 208 16.42 0.72 9.35
C ARG A 208 17.01 -0.53 8.68
N GLY A 209 16.17 -1.45 8.20
CA GLY A 209 16.58 -2.65 7.50
C GLY A 209 16.72 -2.50 5.98
N THR A 210 16.31 -1.36 5.41
CA THR A 210 16.39 -1.09 3.97
C THR A 210 17.85 -0.87 3.49
N GLY A 211 18.79 -0.62 4.40
CA GLY A 211 20.20 -0.43 4.05
C GLY A 211 20.43 0.82 3.19
N ASN A 212 21.50 0.80 2.38
CA ASN A 212 21.87 1.93 1.51
C ASN A 212 21.12 1.93 0.17
N ARG A 213 20.44 0.83 -0.18
CA ARG A 213 19.73 0.62 -1.45
C ARG A 213 18.70 -0.50 -1.30
N TYR A 214 17.66 -0.46 -2.12
CA TYR A 214 16.58 -1.43 -2.10
C TYR A 214 15.95 -1.58 -3.48
N ASP A 215 15.26 -2.68 -3.72
CA ASP A 215 14.57 -2.91 -4.99
C ASP A 215 13.10 -2.52 -4.88
N ILE A 216 12.61 -1.86 -5.93
CA ILE A 216 11.18 -1.61 -6.12
C ILE A 216 10.75 -2.45 -7.32
N THR A 217 9.82 -3.37 -7.10
CA THR A 217 9.18 -4.14 -8.18
C THR A 217 7.77 -3.61 -8.37
N ILE A 218 7.48 -3.08 -9.55
CA ILE A 218 6.15 -2.59 -9.96
C ILE A 218 5.54 -3.61 -10.90
N ALA A 219 4.27 -3.93 -10.68
CA ALA A 219 3.49 -4.81 -11.53
C ALA A 219 2.17 -4.17 -11.91
N VAL A 220 1.84 -4.25 -13.19
CA VAL A 220 0.55 -3.84 -13.76
C VAL A 220 -0.09 -5.08 -14.35
N THR A 221 -1.29 -5.41 -13.90
CA THR A 221 -2.01 -6.63 -14.31
C THR A 221 -3.40 -6.25 -14.79
N GLY A 222 -3.69 -6.56 -16.04
CA GLY A 222 -5.02 -6.45 -16.65
C GLY A 222 -5.98 -7.40 -15.96
N ILE A 223 -7.22 -6.96 -15.80
CA ILE A 223 -8.25 -7.78 -15.13
C ILE A 223 -8.98 -8.73 -16.10
N ASP A 224 -8.76 -8.56 -17.40
CA ASP A 224 -9.39 -9.29 -18.48
C ASP A 224 -8.37 -9.64 -19.57
N SER A 225 -8.81 -10.38 -20.59
CA SER A 225 -7.96 -10.82 -21.70
C SER A 225 -7.80 -9.77 -22.80
N GLN A 226 -8.44 -8.61 -22.69
CA GLN A 226 -8.43 -7.56 -23.72
C GLN A 226 -7.47 -6.44 -23.32
N SER A 227 -7.33 -6.17 -22.03
CA SER A 227 -6.52 -5.11 -21.46
C SER A 227 -5.04 -5.40 -21.68
N ALA A 228 -4.37 -4.47 -22.33
CA ALA A 228 -2.94 -4.48 -22.55
C ALA A 228 -2.35 -3.13 -22.14
N MET A 229 -1.17 -3.17 -21.53
CA MET A 229 -0.51 -1.98 -20.99
C MET A 229 0.97 -1.96 -21.40
N ALA A 230 1.50 -0.75 -21.45
CA ALA A 230 2.92 -0.47 -21.37
C ALA A 230 3.16 0.38 -20.12
N THR A 231 4.21 0.09 -19.37
CA THR A 231 4.49 0.76 -18.10
C THR A 231 5.85 1.45 -18.16
N TYR A 232 5.94 2.64 -17.59
CA TYR A 232 7.16 3.44 -17.52
C TYR A 232 7.29 4.02 -16.11
N VAL A 233 8.51 4.16 -15.62
CA VAL A 233 8.79 4.63 -14.27
C VAL A 233 9.80 5.76 -14.36
N CYS A 234 9.40 6.92 -13.87
CA CYS A 234 10.24 8.10 -13.83
C CYS A 234 10.72 8.37 -12.41
N LEU A 235 12.02 8.58 -12.30
CA LEU A 235 12.67 9.09 -11.10
C LEU A 235 12.43 10.61 -10.96
N PRO A 236 12.61 11.22 -9.77
CA PRO A 236 12.38 12.66 -9.58
C PRO A 236 13.18 13.58 -10.53
N ASN A 237 14.37 13.14 -10.97
CA ASN A 237 15.21 13.85 -11.94
C ASN A 237 14.77 13.65 -13.40
N GLU A 238 13.76 12.81 -13.66
CA GLU A 238 13.21 12.50 -14.99
C GLU A 238 11.84 13.16 -15.22
N LEU A 239 11.44 14.07 -14.31
CA LEU A 239 10.16 14.78 -14.39
C LEU A 239 10.23 15.97 -15.38
N PRO A 240 9.15 16.25 -16.14
CA PRO A 240 7.85 15.56 -16.13
C PRO A 240 7.91 14.14 -16.69
N CYS A 241 7.12 13.23 -16.12
CA CYS A 241 7.18 11.83 -16.50
C CYS A 241 6.57 11.60 -17.89
N THR A 242 7.36 11.06 -18.81
CA THR A 242 6.96 10.75 -20.19
C THR A 242 7.57 9.42 -20.63
N VAL A 243 7.04 8.86 -21.72
CA VAL A 243 7.62 7.65 -22.33
C VAL A 243 9.06 7.84 -22.82
N ILE A 244 9.50 9.09 -23.04
CA ILE A 244 10.86 9.42 -23.52
C ILE A 244 11.80 9.68 -22.34
N SER A 245 11.31 10.27 -21.25
CA SER A 245 12.16 10.61 -20.09
C SER A 245 12.43 9.42 -19.16
N SER A 246 11.55 8.42 -19.15
CA SER A 246 11.68 7.21 -18.32
C SER A 246 12.85 6.33 -18.77
N THR A 247 13.79 6.05 -17.88
CA THR A 247 14.86 5.07 -18.12
C THR A 247 14.48 3.65 -17.70
N HIS A 248 13.38 3.49 -16.96
CA HIS A 248 12.90 2.20 -16.44
C HIS A 248 11.51 1.87 -17.01
N TYR A 249 11.41 0.90 -17.92
CA TYR A 249 10.15 0.67 -18.63
C TYR A 249 9.95 -0.79 -19.06
N ASP A 250 8.69 -1.15 -19.26
CA ASP A 250 8.23 -2.38 -19.91
C ASP A 250 7.24 -1.98 -21.02
N PRO A 251 7.70 -1.88 -22.28
CA PRO A 251 6.93 -1.32 -23.38
C PRO A 251 6.15 -2.39 -24.14
N ARG A 252 6.11 -3.65 -23.64
CA ARG A 252 5.67 -4.82 -24.43
C ARG A 252 4.21 -4.79 -24.82
N GLY A 253 3.37 -3.98 -24.17
CA GLY A 253 1.97 -3.88 -24.55
C GLY A 253 1.18 -5.15 -24.22
N THR A 254 1.40 -5.73 -23.04
CA THR A 254 0.84 -7.01 -22.63
C THR A 254 -0.13 -6.85 -21.46
N GLY A 255 -0.97 -7.85 -21.21
CA GLY A 255 -1.88 -7.86 -20.05
C GLY A 255 -1.17 -7.93 -18.69
N ILE A 256 0.14 -8.19 -18.67
CA ILE A 256 0.98 -8.10 -17.47
C ILE A 256 2.26 -7.35 -17.84
N ASN A 257 2.59 -6.30 -17.10
CA ASN A 257 3.90 -5.65 -17.16
C ASN A 257 4.59 -5.72 -15.81
N THR A 258 5.91 -5.79 -15.82
CA THR A 258 6.71 -5.77 -14.59
C THR A 258 7.99 -5.00 -14.80
N ILE A 259 8.26 -4.06 -13.90
CA ILE A 259 9.47 -3.25 -13.89
C ILE A 259 10.12 -3.44 -12.53
N THR A 260 11.40 -3.76 -12.51
CA THR A 260 12.20 -3.79 -11.28
C THR A 260 13.31 -2.77 -11.40
N LEU A 261 13.45 -1.92 -10.39
CA LEU A 261 14.54 -0.97 -10.30
C LEU A 261 15.22 -1.07 -8.93
N THR A 262 16.54 -1.01 -8.93
CA THR A 262 17.33 -0.92 -7.71
C THR A 262 17.56 0.55 -7.39
N THR A 263 17.14 1.00 -6.21
CA THR A 263 17.39 2.37 -5.77
C THR A 263 18.89 2.57 -5.63
N GLY A 264 19.44 3.56 -6.33
CA GLY A 264 20.87 3.92 -6.18
C GLY A 264 21.21 4.49 -4.80
N SER A 265 20.19 4.79 -3.99
CA SER A 265 20.29 5.35 -2.65
C SER A 265 19.01 5.05 -1.86
N SER A 266 19.13 4.91 -0.54
CA SER A 266 18.01 4.90 0.40
C SER A 266 17.23 6.21 0.42
N LEU A 267 17.75 7.30 -0.16
CA LEU A 267 17.09 8.60 -0.22
C LEU A 267 16.02 8.69 -1.31
N LEU A 268 16.02 7.77 -2.28
CA LEU A 268 14.94 7.72 -3.26
C LEU A 268 13.70 7.22 -2.55
N THR A 269 12.73 8.09 -2.29
CA THR A 269 11.47 7.75 -1.61
C THR A 269 10.25 7.90 -2.50
N GLU A 270 10.43 8.43 -3.71
CA GLU A 270 9.35 8.93 -4.56
C GLU A 270 9.62 8.52 -6.01
N ILE A 271 8.59 7.97 -6.66
CA ILE A 271 8.62 7.64 -8.09
C ILE A 271 7.26 7.93 -8.72
N HIS A 272 7.30 8.21 -10.02
CA HIS A 272 6.12 8.38 -10.84
C HIS A 272 6.00 7.18 -11.79
N VAL A 273 4.82 6.57 -11.82
CA VAL A 273 4.53 5.41 -12.67
C VAL A 273 3.51 5.82 -13.71
N LEU A 274 3.91 5.73 -14.97
CA LEU A 274 3.08 6.00 -16.14
C LEU A 274 2.57 4.67 -16.71
N VAL A 275 1.25 4.49 -16.74
CA VAL A 275 0.61 3.35 -17.39
C VAL A 275 -0.05 3.83 -18.67
N VAL A 276 0.39 3.30 -19.81
CA VAL A 276 -0.12 3.60 -21.14
C VAL A 276 -1.01 2.45 -21.61
N GLY A 277 -2.21 2.75 -22.11
CA GLY A 277 -3.09 1.75 -22.68
C GLY A 277 -2.56 1.24 -24.03
N TRP A 278 -2.53 -0.07 -24.23
CA TRP A 278 -1.94 -0.72 -25.41
C TRP A 278 -2.84 -1.78 -26.06
N GLY A 279 -4.11 -1.86 -25.66
CA GLY A 279 -5.06 -2.78 -26.27
C GLY A 279 -5.66 -2.26 -27.59
N ASP A 280 -6.67 -2.94 -28.13
CA ASP A 280 -7.15 -2.70 -29.49
C ASP A 280 -8.02 -1.43 -29.65
N GLY A 281 -7.75 -0.63 -30.68
CA GLY A 281 -8.62 0.47 -31.11
C GLY A 281 -8.86 1.55 -30.05
N GLU A 282 -10.11 1.94 -29.83
CA GLU A 282 -10.51 2.91 -28.79
C GLU A 282 -10.93 2.25 -27.46
N GLN A 283 -10.52 1.01 -27.22
CA GLN A 283 -10.95 0.29 -26.03
C GLN A 283 -10.43 0.94 -24.73
N THR A 284 -11.12 0.64 -23.64
CA THR A 284 -10.67 0.97 -22.29
C THR A 284 -9.96 -0.24 -21.69
N ASN A 285 -8.70 -0.07 -21.32
CA ASN A 285 -7.89 -1.08 -20.64
C ASN A 285 -8.13 -0.96 -19.14
N THR A 286 -8.50 -2.06 -18.49
CA THR A 286 -8.78 -2.12 -17.05
C THR A 286 -7.73 -2.96 -16.35
N PHE A 287 -7.15 -2.43 -15.28
CA PHE A 287 -6.00 -3.03 -14.62
C PHE A 287 -5.96 -2.77 -13.12
N THR A 288 -5.13 -3.54 -12.45
CA THR A 288 -4.64 -3.27 -11.10
C THR A 288 -3.15 -2.96 -11.18
N LEU A 289 -2.68 -2.10 -10.28
CA LEU A 289 -1.29 -1.69 -10.20
C LEU A 289 -0.82 -1.83 -8.76
N GLY A 290 0.37 -2.39 -8.59
CA GLY A 290 1.01 -2.47 -7.30
C GLY A 290 2.52 -2.38 -7.39
N ALA A 291 3.15 -2.07 -6.27
CA ALA A 291 4.59 -2.13 -6.12
C ALA A 291 4.96 -2.76 -4.77
N THR A 292 6.09 -3.44 -4.73
CA THR A 292 6.66 -4.02 -3.52
C THR A 292 8.09 -3.51 -3.33
N VAL A 293 8.49 -3.35 -2.08
CA VAL A 293 9.87 -3.01 -1.72
C VAL A 293 10.57 -4.24 -1.19
N THR A 294 11.66 -4.65 -1.86
CA THR A 294 12.52 -5.74 -1.41
C THR A 294 13.84 -5.19 -0.90
N LYS A 295 14.23 -5.61 0.31
CA LYS A 295 15.47 -5.18 0.94
C LYS A 295 16.63 -5.94 0.32
N LEU A 296 17.64 -5.22 -0.16
CA LEU A 296 18.92 -5.83 -0.49
C LEU A 296 19.65 -6.06 0.83
N GLY A 297 20.06 -7.30 1.09
CA GLY A 297 20.84 -7.63 2.29
C GLY A 297 22.10 -6.74 2.39
N PRO A 298 22.66 -6.59 3.60
CA PRO A 298 23.91 -5.86 3.80
C PRO A 298 25.06 -6.42 2.95
#